data_AF-A0A973RHQ3-F1
#
_entry.id   AF-A0A973RHQ3-F1
#
_cell.length_a   1.000
_cell.length_b   1.000
_cell.length_c   1.000
_cell.angle_alpha   90.00
_cell.angle_beta   90.00
_cell.angle_gamma   90.00
#
_symmetry.space_group_name_H-M   'P 1'
#
loop_
_entity.id
_entity.type
_entity.pdbx_description
1 polymer ?
#
loop_
_entity_poly.entity_id
_entity_poly.type
_entity_poly.pdbx_seq_one_letter_code
_entity_poly.pdbx_strand_id
1 'polypeptide(L)'
;MTVRTRTLLLVVVVVLALGGAGGYGVWAFARYQDESRAAPGVPVASKAEPGSEIIFRNTASGQGRGMVATVPAAAPQGPRMLTDQACDRVYAAGDRRICLRTKLGIENSTEELVFTPDWQQLRSRTLAGLPSRTRLSADGRLASSTVFVSGHAYSGGFSTATEISATGGDSFGNLETFAVTVDGVTLTPQERNVWGVTFARDGDTFYATIGSADRNWLVRGSLRARTLTAI
;
A
#
# COMPACT_ATOMS: atom_id res chain seq x y z
N MET A 1 49.64 10.64 -21.27
CA MET A 1 49.19 9.24 -21.16
C MET A 1 48.82 8.70 -22.54
N THR A 2 49.26 7.50 -22.89
CA THR A 2 48.89 6.89 -24.19
C THR A 2 47.47 6.31 -24.12
N VAL A 3 46.83 6.12 -25.28
CA VAL A 3 45.51 5.49 -25.41
C VAL A 3 45.50 4.11 -24.74
N ARG A 4 46.56 3.32 -24.90
CA ARG A 4 46.70 1.98 -24.29
C ARG A 4 46.64 2.01 -22.76
N THR A 5 47.35 2.95 -22.13
CA THR A 5 47.32 3.09 -20.66
C THR A 5 45.93 3.49 -20.16
N ARG A 6 45.22 4.38 -20.88
CA ARG A 6 43.85 4.78 -20.53
C ARG A 6 42.86 3.61 -20.67
N THR A 7 42.98 2.82 -21.74
CA THR A 7 42.14 1.62 -21.95
C THR A 7 42.38 0.58 -20.86
N LEU A 8 43.64 0.30 -20.50
CA LEU A 8 43.95 -0.66 -19.45
C LEU A 8 43.37 -0.23 -18.09
N LEU A 9 43.52 1.04 -17.72
CA LEU A 9 42.95 1.59 -16.49
C LEU A 9 41.42 1.49 -16.48
N LEU A 10 40.77 1.82 -17.60
CA LEU A 10 39.31 1.68 -17.72
C LEU A 10 38.88 0.23 -17.53
N VAL A 11 39.56 -0.73 -18.16
CA VAL A 11 39.26 -2.16 -18.02
C VAL A 11 39.40 -2.60 -16.56
N VAL A 12 40.48 -2.20 -15.88
CA VAL A 12 40.67 -2.52 -14.45
C VAL A 12 39.55 -1.94 -13.59
N VAL A 13 39.19 -0.67 -13.80
CA VAL A 13 38.09 -0.02 -13.06
C VAL A 13 36.77 -0.75 -13.30
N VAL A 14 36.47 -1.12 -14.54
CA VAL A 14 35.25 -1.85 -14.90
C VAL A 14 35.22 -3.23 -14.25
N VAL A 15 36.33 -3.97 -14.29
CA VAL A 15 36.42 -5.31 -13.67
C VAL A 15 36.26 -5.22 -12.15
N LEU A 16 36.90 -4.26 -11.49
CA LEU A 16 36.76 -4.06 -10.04
C LEU A 16 35.33 -3.63 -9.67
N ALA A 17 34.70 -2.75 -10.45
CA ALA A 17 33.33 -2.31 -10.21
C ALA A 17 32.33 -3.46 -10.38
N LEU A 18 32.43 -4.23 -11.46
CA LEU A 18 31.55 -5.38 -11.71
C LEU A 18 31.80 -6.52 -10.71
N GLY A 19 33.06 -6.81 -10.39
CA GLY A 19 33.42 -7.80 -9.38
C GLY A 19 32.92 -7.43 -7.99
N GLY A 20 33.08 -6.16 -7.59
CA GLY A 20 32.58 -5.63 -6.33
C GLY A 20 31.05 -5.65 -6.25
N ALA A 21 30.37 -5.20 -7.30
CA ALA A 21 28.91 -5.23 -7.37
C ALA A 21 28.34 -6.66 -7.36
N GLY A 22 28.95 -7.57 -8.11
CA GLY A 22 28.57 -8.98 -8.15
C GLY A 22 28.80 -9.68 -6.81
N GLY A 23 29.99 -9.49 -6.22
CA GLY A 23 30.32 -10.05 -4.91
C GLY A 23 29.40 -9.53 -3.80
N TYR A 24 29.14 -8.22 -3.78
CA TYR A 24 28.17 -7.63 -2.85
C TYR A 24 26.76 -8.17 -3.07
N GLY A 25 26.32 -8.29 -4.33
CA GLY A 25 25.00 -8.83 -4.67
C GLY A 25 24.80 -10.26 -4.16
N VAL A 26 25.80 -11.14 -4.36
CA VAL A 26 25.78 -12.52 -3.84
C VAL A 26 25.75 -12.53 -2.31
N TRP A 27 26.59 -11.72 -1.66
CA TRP A 27 26.62 -11.63 -0.21
C TRP A 27 25.30 -11.12 0.39
N ALA A 28 24.74 -10.06 -0.19
CA ALA A 28 23.47 -9.47 0.24
C ALA A 28 22.31 -10.46 0.05
N PHE A 29 22.31 -11.21 -1.06
CA PHE A 29 21.31 -12.23 -1.33
C PHE A 29 21.40 -13.41 -0.36
N ALA A 30 22.62 -13.91 -0.07
CA ALA A 30 22.83 -14.95 0.93
C ALA A 30 22.33 -14.52 2.31
N ARG A 31 22.69 -13.30 2.72
CA ARG A 31 22.21 -12.71 3.98
C ARG A 31 20.68 -12.60 4.04
N TYR A 32 20.05 -12.16 2.95
CA TYR A 32 18.59 -12.08 2.87
C TYR A 32 17.93 -13.46 3.01
N GLN A 33 18.49 -14.50 2.40
CA GLN A 33 17.99 -15.86 2.56
C GLN A 33 18.13 -16.36 4.00
N ASP A 34 19.28 -16.12 4.63
CA ASP A 34 19.53 -16.53 6.02
C ASP A 34 18.53 -15.85 6.96
N GLU A 35 18.34 -14.54 6.81
CA GLU A 35 17.34 -13.78 7.57
C GLU A 35 15.91 -14.27 7.32
N SER A 36 15.57 -14.69 6.09
CA SER A 36 14.23 -15.20 5.76
C SER A 36 13.97 -16.61 6.27
N ARG A 37 15.02 -17.42 6.44
CA ARG A 37 14.95 -18.80 6.97
C ARG A 37 15.05 -18.84 8.49
N ALA A 38 15.59 -17.82 9.12
CA ALA A 38 15.69 -17.73 10.58
C ALA A 38 14.31 -17.82 11.24
N ALA A 39 14.29 -18.33 12.48
CA ALA A 39 13.06 -18.38 13.27
C ALA A 39 12.42 -16.98 13.40
N PRO A 40 11.08 -16.88 13.47
CA PRO A 40 10.40 -15.62 13.69
C PRO A 40 10.96 -14.89 14.92
N GLY A 41 11.28 -13.61 14.78
CA GLY A 41 11.76 -12.77 15.89
C GLY A 41 10.69 -12.41 16.93
N VAL A 42 9.49 -12.97 16.79
CA VAL A 42 8.33 -12.75 17.64
C VAL A 42 7.57 -14.07 17.83
N PRO A 43 6.83 -14.26 18.94
CA PRO A 43 6.00 -15.46 19.12
C PRO A 43 4.97 -15.59 17.99
N VAL A 44 4.87 -16.80 17.43
CA VAL A 44 3.89 -17.16 16.40
C VAL A 44 3.00 -18.27 16.95
N ALA A 45 1.69 -18.08 16.84
CA ALA A 45 0.70 -19.08 17.25
C ALA A 45 0.51 -20.11 16.13
N SER A 46 0.21 -21.36 16.51
CA SER A 46 -0.13 -22.43 15.57
C SER A 46 -1.61 -22.47 15.20
N LYS A 47 -2.46 -21.79 15.97
CA LYS A 47 -3.92 -21.77 15.80
C LYS A 47 -4.47 -20.40 16.16
N ALA A 48 -5.41 -19.92 15.35
CA ALA A 48 -6.10 -18.66 15.61
C ALA A 48 -7.01 -18.77 16.83
N GLU A 49 -6.97 -17.74 17.67
CA GLU A 49 -7.92 -17.57 18.75
C GLU A 49 -9.22 -16.94 18.24
N PRO A 50 -10.38 -17.38 18.74
CA PRO A 50 -11.65 -16.79 18.36
C PRO A 50 -11.81 -15.37 18.91
N GLY A 51 -12.49 -14.50 18.15
CA GLY A 51 -12.85 -13.14 18.58
C GLY A 51 -12.42 -12.08 17.57
N SER A 52 -12.50 -10.81 17.99
CA SER A 52 -12.04 -9.68 17.18
C SER A 52 -10.52 -9.68 17.05
N GLU A 53 -10.03 -9.44 15.84
CA GLU A 53 -8.60 -9.46 15.52
C GLU A 53 -8.09 -8.10 15.05
N ILE A 54 -6.81 -7.84 15.29
CA ILE A 54 -6.05 -6.74 14.67
C ILE A 54 -5.24 -7.36 13.54
N ILE A 55 -5.43 -6.85 12.32
CA ILE A 55 -4.73 -7.29 11.11
C ILE A 55 -3.65 -6.29 10.71
N PHE A 56 -2.47 -6.78 10.33
CA PHE A 56 -1.35 -5.93 9.94
C PHE A 56 -0.33 -6.68 9.09
N ARG A 57 0.53 -5.93 8.38
CA ARG A 57 1.70 -6.50 7.70
C ARG A 57 2.78 -6.82 8.72
N ASN A 58 3.23 -8.06 8.77
CA ASN A 58 4.29 -8.49 9.67
C ASN A 58 5.63 -7.85 9.29
N THR A 59 6.23 -7.09 10.20
CA THR A 59 7.55 -6.49 10.03
C THR A 59 8.63 -7.12 10.90
N ALA A 60 8.30 -8.17 11.68
CA ALA A 60 9.29 -8.92 12.45
C ALA A 60 10.32 -9.58 11.51
N SER A 61 11.55 -9.74 12.00
CA SER A 61 12.59 -10.52 11.33
C SER A 61 12.25 -12.01 11.33
N GLY A 62 12.93 -12.77 10.46
CA GLY A 62 12.70 -14.21 10.34
C GLY A 62 11.58 -14.58 9.38
N GLN A 63 11.18 -15.84 9.47
CA GLN A 63 10.08 -16.42 8.70
C GLN A 63 8.78 -15.61 8.85
N GLY A 64 8.08 -15.43 7.73
CA GLY A 64 6.81 -14.71 7.68
C GLY A 64 6.92 -13.18 7.60
N ARG A 65 8.14 -12.61 7.55
CA ARG A 65 8.32 -11.17 7.28
C ARG A 65 7.63 -10.77 5.98
N GLY A 66 6.84 -9.70 6.02
CA GLY A 66 6.07 -9.20 4.87
C GLY A 66 4.73 -9.88 4.64
N MET A 67 4.45 -11.01 5.30
CA MET A 67 3.13 -11.64 5.29
C MET A 67 2.15 -10.89 6.18
N VAL A 68 0.85 -11.04 5.92
CA VAL A 68 -0.18 -10.55 6.83
C VAL A 68 -0.19 -11.40 8.09
N ALA A 69 -0.26 -10.72 9.22
CA ALA A 69 -0.41 -11.28 10.54
C ALA A 69 -1.68 -10.77 11.21
N THR A 70 -2.22 -11.58 12.12
CA THR A 70 -3.28 -11.17 13.04
C THR A 70 -2.92 -11.45 14.49
N VAL A 71 -3.49 -10.67 15.40
CA VAL A 71 -3.45 -10.89 16.85
C VAL A 71 -4.85 -10.65 17.44
N PRO A 72 -5.21 -11.27 18.58
CA PRO A 72 -6.46 -10.95 19.26
C PRO A 72 -6.48 -9.48 19.67
N ALA A 73 -7.59 -8.78 19.44
CA ALA A 73 -7.73 -7.38 19.83
C ALA A 73 -7.62 -7.16 21.35
N ALA A 74 -7.99 -8.17 22.14
CA ALA A 74 -7.83 -8.19 23.59
C ALA A 74 -6.37 -8.44 24.04
N ALA A 75 -5.51 -8.95 23.16
CA ALA A 75 -4.10 -9.21 23.43
C ALA A 75 -3.20 -8.76 22.25
N PRO A 76 -3.07 -7.44 21.98
CA PRO A 76 -2.32 -6.94 20.81
C PRO A 76 -0.82 -7.28 20.81
N GLN A 77 -0.26 -7.63 21.97
CA GLN A 77 1.13 -8.07 22.14
C GLN A 77 1.29 -9.59 22.18
N GLY A 78 0.19 -10.33 21.95
CA GLY A 78 0.16 -11.78 21.95
C GLY A 78 0.87 -12.40 20.74
N PRO A 79 0.93 -13.74 20.68
CA PRO A 79 1.52 -14.45 19.57
C PRO A 79 0.76 -14.15 18.27
N ARG A 80 1.51 -13.96 17.18
CA ARG A 80 0.94 -13.64 15.86
C ARG A 80 0.43 -14.89 15.18
N MET A 81 -0.73 -14.83 14.57
CA MET A 81 -1.12 -15.78 13.53
C MET A 81 -0.61 -15.26 12.19
N LEU A 82 0.17 -16.08 11.49
CA LEU A 82 0.69 -15.75 10.17
C LEU A 82 -0.19 -16.35 9.08
N THR A 83 -0.32 -15.62 7.99
CA THR A 83 -1.01 -16.04 6.76
C THR A 83 0.02 -16.21 5.64
N ASP A 84 -0.41 -16.73 4.50
CA ASP A 84 0.41 -16.81 3.29
C ASP A 84 0.27 -15.57 2.37
N GLN A 85 -0.51 -14.57 2.80
CA GLN A 85 -0.80 -13.39 2.00
C GLN A 85 0.25 -12.31 2.20
N ALA A 86 0.95 -11.94 1.13
CA ALA A 86 1.91 -10.85 1.12
C ALA A 86 1.23 -9.55 0.68
N CYS A 87 1.00 -8.64 1.63
CA CYS A 87 0.35 -7.34 1.40
C CYS A 87 1.25 -6.20 1.85
N ASP A 88 1.38 -5.16 1.04
CA ASP A 88 2.04 -3.91 1.41
C ASP A 88 1.10 -3.03 2.24
N ARG A 89 -0.21 -3.05 1.91
CA ARG A 89 -1.29 -2.43 2.69
C ARG A 89 -2.40 -3.45 2.89
N VAL A 90 -2.94 -3.54 4.09
CA VAL A 90 -4.00 -4.49 4.44
C VAL A 90 -5.04 -3.82 5.34
N TYR A 91 -6.30 -4.19 5.18
CA TYR A 91 -7.39 -3.78 6.06
C TYR A 91 -8.47 -4.85 6.11
N ALA A 92 -9.18 -4.98 7.24
CA ALA A 92 -10.31 -5.89 7.41
C ALA A 92 -11.50 -5.13 8.03
N ALA A 93 -12.69 -5.36 7.50
CA ALA A 93 -13.95 -4.86 8.05
C ALA A 93 -15.12 -5.69 7.51
N GLY A 94 -16.16 -5.86 8.33
CA GLY A 94 -17.27 -6.75 7.99
C GLY A 94 -16.76 -8.17 7.71
N ASP A 95 -17.21 -8.75 6.61
CA ASP A 95 -16.80 -10.06 6.10
C ASP A 95 -15.79 -9.95 4.95
N ARG A 96 -15.03 -8.86 4.87
CA ARG A 96 -14.05 -8.61 3.81
C ARG A 96 -12.68 -8.25 4.33
N ARG A 97 -11.68 -8.62 3.54
CA ARG A 97 -10.29 -8.15 3.68
C ARG A 97 -9.85 -7.55 2.36
N ILE A 98 -9.08 -6.47 2.42
CA ILE A 98 -8.44 -5.86 1.26
C ILE A 98 -6.92 -5.92 1.42
N CYS A 99 -6.24 -6.21 0.33
CA CYS A 99 -4.79 -6.30 0.24
C CYS A 99 -4.33 -5.52 -0.99
N LEU A 100 -3.42 -4.57 -0.78
CA LEU A 100 -2.65 -3.98 -1.88
C LEU A 100 -1.26 -4.58 -1.85
N ARG A 101 -0.78 -5.06 -3.01
CA ARG A 101 0.59 -5.53 -3.16
C ARG A 101 1.24 -4.96 -4.42
N THR A 102 2.49 -4.59 -4.30
CA THR A 102 3.30 -4.08 -5.41
C THR A 102 3.58 -5.20 -6.41
N LYS A 103 3.26 -4.97 -7.67
CA LYS A 103 3.73 -5.74 -8.82
C LYS A 103 4.90 -5.01 -9.45
N LEU A 104 6.10 -5.56 -9.24
CA LEU A 104 7.32 -5.05 -9.87
C LEU A 104 7.30 -5.39 -11.35
N GLY A 105 7.62 -4.40 -12.19
CA GLY A 105 7.63 -4.52 -13.64
C GLY A 105 8.46 -3.40 -14.27
N ILE A 106 8.38 -3.26 -15.60
CA ILE A 106 8.98 -2.10 -16.30
C ILE A 106 8.39 -0.81 -15.72
N GLU A 107 7.07 -0.80 -15.53
CA GLU A 107 6.36 0.16 -14.70
C GLU A 107 5.80 -0.59 -13.49
N ASN A 108 6.10 -0.09 -12.29
CA ASN A 108 5.55 -0.67 -11.08
C ASN A 108 4.05 -0.38 -11.01
N SER A 109 3.27 -1.40 -10.64
CA SER A 109 1.84 -1.29 -10.43
C SER A 109 1.43 -1.86 -9.08
N THR A 110 0.19 -1.63 -8.68
CA THR A 110 -0.39 -2.19 -7.48
C THR A 110 -1.50 -3.16 -7.87
N GLU A 111 -1.47 -4.35 -7.30
CA GLU A 111 -2.62 -5.25 -7.35
C GLU A 111 -3.49 -5.03 -6.11
N GLU A 112 -4.76 -4.71 -6.35
CA GLU A 112 -5.82 -4.61 -5.35
C GLU A 112 -6.61 -5.92 -5.30
N LEU A 113 -6.52 -6.62 -4.18
CA LEU A 113 -7.19 -7.90 -3.94
C LEU A 113 -8.23 -7.73 -2.83
N VAL A 114 -9.41 -8.31 -3.05
CA VAL A 114 -10.45 -8.45 -2.02
C VAL A 114 -10.63 -9.93 -1.71
N PHE A 115 -10.71 -10.25 -0.43
CA PHE A 115 -10.83 -11.59 0.09
C PHE A 115 -12.02 -11.74 1.06
N THR A 116 -12.44 -12.99 1.26
CA THR A 116 -13.22 -13.42 2.43
C THR A 116 -12.37 -13.37 3.71
N PRO A 117 -12.97 -13.58 4.90
CA PRO A 117 -12.23 -13.72 6.16
C PRO A 117 -11.38 -15.00 6.24
N ASP A 118 -11.49 -15.91 5.28
CA ASP A 118 -10.64 -17.11 5.20
C ASP A 118 -9.59 -17.00 4.09
N TRP A 119 -9.32 -15.77 3.62
CA TRP A 119 -8.36 -15.49 2.54
C TRP A 119 -8.70 -16.15 1.20
N GLN A 120 -9.97 -16.46 0.94
CA GLN A 120 -10.40 -16.82 -0.41
C GLN A 120 -10.53 -15.56 -1.25
N GLN A 121 -9.82 -15.51 -2.37
CA GLN A 121 -9.83 -14.34 -3.26
C GLN A 121 -11.20 -14.21 -3.93
N LEU A 122 -11.84 -13.06 -3.76
CA LEU A 122 -13.11 -12.72 -4.40
C LEU A 122 -12.90 -11.90 -5.67
N ARG A 123 -11.92 -11.00 -5.66
CA ARG A 123 -11.72 -10.03 -6.75
C ARG A 123 -10.28 -9.52 -6.78
N SER A 124 -9.77 -9.26 -7.99
CA SER A 124 -8.47 -8.63 -8.24
C SER A 124 -8.63 -7.49 -9.26
N ARG A 125 -7.88 -6.40 -9.08
CA ARG A 125 -7.70 -5.31 -10.05
C ARG A 125 -6.28 -4.77 -10.01
N THR A 126 -5.88 -4.08 -11.06
CA THR A 126 -4.58 -3.40 -11.15
C THR A 126 -4.80 -1.89 -11.07
N LEU A 127 -3.99 -1.22 -10.25
CA LEU A 127 -3.90 0.23 -10.12
C LEU A 127 -2.51 0.67 -10.58
N ALA A 128 -2.40 1.82 -11.25
CA ALA A 128 -1.13 2.35 -11.70
C ALA A 128 -0.38 3.03 -10.54
N GLY A 129 0.86 2.60 -10.25
CA GLY A 129 1.67 3.17 -9.18
C GLY A 129 1.86 2.26 -7.95
N LEU A 130 2.48 2.82 -6.90
CA LEU A 130 2.87 2.08 -5.69
C LEU A 130 1.85 2.21 -4.56
N PRO A 131 1.62 1.16 -3.74
CA PRO A 131 0.55 1.15 -2.75
C PRO A 131 0.85 2.07 -1.56
N SER A 132 -0.05 3.03 -1.30
CA SER A 132 0.10 4.00 -0.22
C SER A 132 -0.85 3.72 0.95
N ARG A 133 -2.15 3.55 0.68
CA ARG A 133 -3.17 3.34 1.72
C ARG A 133 -4.30 2.47 1.20
N THR A 134 -4.96 1.75 2.10
CA THR A 134 -6.22 1.07 1.79
C THR A 134 -7.14 1.06 3.01
N ARG A 135 -8.46 1.01 2.78
CA ARG A 135 -9.48 0.95 3.83
C ARG A 135 -10.76 0.33 3.31
N LEU A 136 -11.55 -0.27 4.20
CA LEU A 136 -12.90 -0.74 3.92
C LEU A 136 -13.95 0.08 4.68
N SER A 137 -15.16 0.17 4.14
CA SER A 137 -16.34 0.60 4.92
C SER A 137 -16.64 -0.41 6.03
N ALA A 138 -17.36 0.02 7.07
CA ALA A 138 -17.63 -0.82 8.24
C ALA A 138 -18.36 -2.14 7.90
N ASP A 139 -19.20 -2.12 6.87
CA ASP A 139 -19.94 -3.27 6.33
C ASP A 139 -19.16 -4.05 5.25
N GLY A 140 -17.93 -3.63 4.93
CA GLY A 140 -17.07 -4.27 3.94
C GLY A 140 -17.55 -4.09 2.49
N ARG A 141 -18.55 -3.26 2.19
CA ARG A 141 -19.09 -3.11 0.83
C ARG A 141 -18.28 -2.17 -0.07
N LEU A 142 -17.56 -1.22 0.52
CA LEU A 142 -16.72 -0.26 -0.18
C LEU A 142 -15.26 -0.42 0.22
N ALA A 143 -14.38 -0.22 -0.75
CA ALA A 143 -12.93 -0.24 -0.60
C ALA A 143 -12.36 1.07 -1.14
N SER A 144 -11.52 1.75 -0.35
CA SER A 144 -10.69 2.83 -0.83
C SER A 144 -9.25 2.35 -1.02
N SER A 145 -8.62 2.74 -2.12
CA SER A 145 -7.22 2.44 -2.38
C SER A 145 -6.52 3.68 -2.91
N THR A 146 -5.42 4.04 -2.26
CA THR A 146 -4.56 5.15 -2.67
C THR A 146 -3.22 4.59 -3.13
N VAL A 147 -2.78 4.99 -4.31
CA VAL A 147 -1.46 4.70 -4.87
C VAL A 147 -0.69 5.99 -5.10
N PHE A 148 0.64 5.92 -5.09
CA PHE A 148 1.51 6.98 -5.57
C PHE A 148 1.72 6.79 -7.07
N VAL A 149 1.36 7.80 -7.87
CA VAL A 149 1.58 7.79 -9.34
C VAL A 149 2.90 8.48 -9.72
N SER A 150 3.39 9.39 -8.88
CA SER A 150 4.74 9.94 -8.95
C SER A 150 5.24 10.36 -7.56
N GLY A 151 6.55 10.22 -7.31
CA GLY A 151 7.11 10.39 -5.96
C GLY A 151 6.64 9.30 -4.98
N HIS A 152 7.28 9.17 -3.82
CA HIS A 152 6.96 8.11 -2.84
C HIS A 152 6.99 8.59 -1.38
N ALA A 153 7.13 9.90 -1.14
CA ALA A 153 7.37 10.48 0.18
C ALA A 153 6.47 11.70 0.41
N TYR A 154 6.01 11.89 1.66
CA TYR A 154 5.20 13.05 2.09
C TYR A 154 6.02 14.34 2.26
N SER A 155 7.35 14.27 2.11
CA SER A 155 8.29 15.37 2.33
C SER A 155 8.86 15.97 1.03
N GLY A 156 8.13 15.85 -0.08
CA GLY A 156 8.46 16.39 -1.40
C GLY A 156 7.21 16.43 -2.30
N GLY A 157 7.37 16.81 -3.58
CA GLY A 157 6.29 16.71 -4.55
C GLY A 157 5.93 15.25 -4.81
N PHE A 158 4.75 14.80 -4.40
CA PHE A 158 4.20 13.50 -4.75
C PHE A 158 2.84 13.71 -5.43
N SER A 159 2.45 12.73 -6.25
CA SER A 159 1.11 12.65 -6.80
C SER A 159 0.45 11.34 -6.40
N THR A 160 -0.82 11.40 -6.01
CA THR A 160 -1.64 10.23 -5.70
C THR A 160 -2.70 9.99 -6.76
N ALA A 161 -3.14 8.74 -6.83
CA ALA A 161 -4.45 8.40 -7.35
C ALA A 161 -5.19 7.64 -6.26
N THR A 162 -6.35 8.15 -5.85
CA THR A 162 -7.23 7.46 -4.90
C THR A 162 -8.50 7.04 -5.60
N GLU A 163 -8.85 5.76 -5.48
CA GLU A 163 -10.11 5.22 -5.96
C GLU A 163 -10.96 4.71 -4.80
N ILE A 164 -12.28 4.85 -4.93
CA ILE A 164 -13.25 4.09 -4.14
C ILE A 164 -13.92 3.10 -5.06
N SER A 165 -14.14 1.88 -4.60
CA SER A 165 -14.78 0.82 -5.37
C SER A 165 -15.72 -0.03 -4.53
N ALA A 166 -16.67 -0.69 -5.18
CA ALA A 166 -17.44 -1.74 -4.54
C ALA A 166 -16.56 -3.00 -4.38
N THR A 167 -16.62 -3.67 -3.23
CA THR A 167 -15.86 -4.90 -2.99
C THR A 167 -16.28 -6.05 -3.90
N GLY A 168 -17.58 -6.15 -4.19
CA GLY A 168 -18.17 -7.11 -5.13
C GLY A 168 -18.48 -6.54 -6.52
N GLY A 169 -17.97 -5.36 -6.88
CA GLY A 169 -18.33 -4.70 -8.15
C GLY A 169 -17.27 -3.71 -8.64
N ASP A 170 -17.72 -2.75 -9.44
CA ASP A 170 -16.85 -1.82 -10.15
C ASP A 170 -16.29 -0.67 -9.28
N SER A 171 -15.32 0.05 -9.85
CA SER A 171 -14.78 1.27 -9.28
C SER A 171 -15.76 2.43 -9.49
N PHE A 172 -15.87 3.31 -8.50
CA PHE A 172 -16.55 4.60 -8.62
C PHE A 172 -15.63 5.67 -9.27
N GLY A 173 -14.39 5.27 -9.59
CA GLY A 173 -13.40 6.08 -10.26
C GLY A 173 -12.45 6.80 -9.32
N ASN A 174 -11.52 7.52 -9.93
CA ASN A 174 -10.49 8.29 -9.26
C ASN A 174 -11.10 9.55 -8.61
N LEU A 175 -10.86 9.75 -7.31
CA LEU A 175 -11.41 10.83 -6.50
C LEU A 175 -10.83 12.19 -6.85
N GLU A 176 -9.62 12.25 -7.41
CA GLU A 176 -9.04 13.48 -7.96
C GLU A 176 -9.87 14.04 -9.14
N THR A 177 -10.77 13.24 -9.74
CA THR A 177 -11.74 13.71 -10.77
C THR A 177 -13.03 14.30 -10.19
N PHE A 178 -13.24 14.23 -8.88
CA PHE A 178 -14.47 14.71 -8.24
C PHE A 178 -14.47 16.24 -8.15
N ALA A 179 -15.65 16.85 -8.15
CA ALA A 179 -15.77 18.30 -7.98
C ALA A 179 -15.40 18.68 -6.55
N VAL A 180 -14.44 19.59 -6.38
CA VAL A 180 -13.95 20.01 -5.06
C VAL A 180 -14.36 21.43 -4.77
N THR A 181 -14.95 21.66 -3.60
CA THR A 181 -15.29 22.98 -3.08
C THR A 181 -14.53 23.24 -1.78
N VAL A 182 -13.83 24.37 -1.70
CA VAL A 182 -13.16 24.87 -0.49
C VAL A 182 -13.64 26.30 -0.25
N ASP A 183 -14.14 26.57 0.96
CA ASP A 183 -14.70 27.88 1.35
C ASP A 183 -15.75 28.43 0.35
N GLY A 184 -16.57 27.53 -0.20
CA GLY A 184 -17.61 27.87 -1.19
C GLY A 184 -17.09 28.09 -2.62
N VAL A 185 -15.78 28.02 -2.85
CA VAL A 185 -15.17 28.17 -4.17
C VAL A 185 -14.85 26.80 -4.76
N THR A 186 -15.31 26.55 -5.98
CA THR A 186 -14.90 25.36 -6.73
C THR A 186 -13.44 25.51 -7.13
N LEU A 187 -12.58 24.66 -6.60
CA LEU A 187 -11.19 24.64 -7.02
C LEU A 187 -11.15 24.13 -8.48
N THR A 188 -10.12 24.52 -9.27
CA THR A 188 -9.83 23.94 -10.60
C THR A 188 -8.86 22.75 -10.52
N PRO A 189 -8.99 21.70 -11.35
CA PRO A 189 -8.36 20.38 -11.14
C PRO A 189 -6.82 20.30 -11.04
N GLN A 190 -6.09 21.40 -11.12
CA GLN A 190 -4.63 21.36 -11.18
C GLN A 190 -4.03 21.13 -9.79
N GLU A 191 -3.14 20.14 -9.72
CA GLU A 191 -2.32 19.71 -8.57
C GLU A 191 -3.08 19.48 -7.26
N ARG A 192 -3.90 18.41 -7.26
CA ARG A 192 -4.52 17.90 -6.05
C ARG A 192 -4.22 16.44 -5.84
N ASN A 193 -4.02 16.11 -4.58
CA ASN A 193 -3.79 14.76 -4.12
C ASN A 193 -4.88 14.44 -3.10
N VAL A 194 -5.63 13.37 -3.33
CA VAL A 194 -6.63 12.89 -2.36
C VAL A 194 -6.03 11.66 -1.68
N TRP A 195 -6.18 11.56 -0.36
CA TRP A 195 -5.76 10.36 0.36
C TRP A 195 -6.45 10.22 1.71
N GLY A 196 -6.21 9.11 2.41
CA GLY A 196 -6.65 8.96 3.80
C GLY A 196 -8.17 8.84 3.94
N VAL A 197 -8.79 8.05 3.06
CA VAL A 197 -10.24 7.88 3.03
C VAL A 197 -10.76 7.13 4.26
N THR A 198 -11.92 7.52 4.76
CA THR A 198 -12.77 6.75 5.69
C THR A 198 -14.24 6.92 5.31
N PHE A 199 -15.08 5.96 5.68
CA PHE A 199 -16.47 5.89 5.25
C PHE A 199 -17.44 6.23 6.38
N ALA A 200 -18.54 6.90 6.06
CA ALA A 200 -19.73 6.92 6.89
C ALA A 200 -20.53 5.61 6.70
N ARG A 201 -21.62 5.44 7.47
CA ARG A 201 -22.44 4.22 7.44
C ARG A 201 -23.55 4.22 6.39
N ASP A 202 -23.76 5.34 5.69
CA ASP A 202 -24.85 5.54 4.73
C ASP A 202 -24.56 5.00 3.32
N GLY A 203 -23.35 4.48 3.08
CA GLY A 203 -22.94 3.92 1.79
C GLY A 203 -22.64 4.96 0.71
N ASP A 204 -22.60 6.24 1.06
CA ASP A 204 -22.40 7.34 0.11
C ASP A 204 -21.37 8.36 0.61
N THR A 205 -21.48 8.74 1.89
CA THR A 205 -20.62 9.73 2.50
C THR A 205 -19.27 9.13 2.86
N PHE A 206 -18.20 9.81 2.50
CA PHE A 206 -16.85 9.49 2.93
C PHE A 206 -16.11 10.76 3.39
N TYR A 207 -14.98 10.59 4.06
CA TYR A 207 -14.09 11.67 4.44
C TYR A 207 -12.70 11.34 3.92
N ALA A 208 -11.96 12.35 3.49
CA ALA A 208 -10.60 12.20 2.99
C ALA A 208 -9.77 13.44 3.35
N THR A 209 -8.46 13.32 3.24
CA THR A 209 -7.57 14.48 3.14
C THR A 209 -7.43 14.85 1.67
N ILE A 210 -7.54 16.13 1.36
CA ILE A 210 -7.08 16.67 0.09
C ILE A 210 -5.91 17.61 0.33
N GLY A 211 -4.84 17.44 -0.43
CA GLY A 211 -3.71 18.35 -0.46
C GLY A 211 -3.64 19.06 -1.80
N SER A 212 -3.37 20.37 -1.78
CA SER A 212 -3.08 21.17 -2.96
C SER A 212 -2.11 22.29 -2.59
N ALA A 213 -1.07 22.48 -3.40
CA ALA A 213 0.06 23.35 -3.08
C ALA A 213 0.63 23.06 -1.67
N ASP A 214 0.64 24.05 -0.78
CA ASP A 214 1.17 23.99 0.59
C ASP A 214 0.09 23.72 1.65
N ARG A 215 -1.14 23.38 1.25
CA ARG A 215 -2.29 23.24 2.15
C ARG A 215 -2.95 21.88 2.06
N ASN A 216 -3.47 21.44 3.21
CA ASN A 216 -4.25 20.23 3.37
C ASN A 216 -5.58 20.56 4.04
N TRP A 217 -6.65 19.94 3.56
CA TRP A 217 -7.99 20.05 4.15
C TRP A 217 -8.55 18.66 4.45
N LEU A 218 -9.35 18.58 5.51
CA LEU A 218 -10.29 17.48 5.67
C LEU A 218 -11.49 17.79 4.77
N VAL A 219 -11.91 16.82 3.95
CA VAL A 219 -13.07 16.95 3.08
C VAL A 219 -14.12 15.90 3.42
N ARG A 220 -15.39 16.30 3.35
CA ARG A 220 -16.54 15.40 3.24
C ARG A 220 -16.83 15.16 1.76
N GLY A 221 -16.93 13.91 1.35
CA GLY A 221 -17.28 13.51 -0.01
C GLY A 221 -18.62 12.78 -0.11
N SER A 222 -19.20 12.78 -1.30
CA SER A 222 -20.35 11.94 -1.69
C SER A 222 -19.99 11.17 -2.95
N LEU A 223 -20.17 9.86 -2.93
CA LEU A 223 -19.97 8.99 -4.08
C LEU A 223 -21.01 9.24 -5.17
N ARG A 224 -22.29 9.38 -4.78
CA ARG A 224 -23.41 9.62 -5.70
C ARG A 224 -23.31 10.99 -6.36
N ALA A 225 -23.00 12.03 -5.59
CA ALA A 225 -22.87 13.38 -6.14
C ALA A 225 -21.51 13.62 -6.82
N ARG A 226 -20.52 12.75 -6.58
CA ARG A 226 -19.13 12.88 -7.07
C ARG A 226 -18.49 14.21 -6.68
N THR A 227 -18.66 14.58 -5.40
CA THR A 227 -18.16 15.85 -4.84
C THR A 227 -17.28 15.63 -3.61
N LEU A 228 -16.44 16.62 -3.32
CA LEU A 228 -15.65 16.78 -2.11
C LEU A 228 -15.82 18.22 -1.60
N THR A 229 -16.13 18.40 -0.33
CA THR A 229 -16.30 19.72 0.29
C THR A 229 -15.42 19.82 1.53
N ALA A 230 -14.55 20.82 1.59
CA ALA A 230 -13.73 21.06 2.77
C ALA A 230 -14.60 21.39 3.99
N ILE A 231 -14.17 20.91 5.16
CA ILE A 231 -14.82 21.10 6.45
C ILE A 231 -13.84 21.55 7.52
#